data_AF-A0A7K5HX70-F1
#
_entry.id   AF-A0A7K5HX70-F1
#
_cell.length_a   1.000
_cell.length_b   1.000
_cell.length_c   1.000
_cell.angle_alpha   90.00
_cell.angle_beta   90.00
_cell.angle_gamma   90.00
#
_symmetry.space_group_name_H-M   'P 1'
#
loop_
_entity.id
_entity.type
_entity.pdbx_description
1 polymer ?
#
loop_
_entity_poly.entity_id
_entity_poly.type
_entity_poly.pdbx_seq_one_letter_code
_entity_poly.pdbx_strand_id
1 'polypeptide(L)'
;CRTGSVSSGAIQPTWVPISSTIAHWRPLRFALDVYDSTWSSRLHHPTYSLGEMINIEASVSSNHPLPMKVFVDECVVSPSASPWLRYKVIADNG
;
A
#
# COMPACT_ATOMS: atom_id res chain seq x y z
N CYS A 1 -24.38 -32.69 55.96
CA CYS A 1 -24.66 -31.37 55.34
C CYS A 1 -24.08 -30.28 56.24
N ARG A 2 -22.97 -29.66 55.87
CA ARG A 2 -22.52 -28.39 56.49
C ARG A 2 -22.30 -27.42 55.34
N THR A 3 -23.24 -26.50 55.17
CA THR A 3 -23.15 -25.39 54.25
C THR A 3 -22.20 -24.36 54.86
N GLY A 4 -20.96 -24.34 54.39
CA GLY A 4 -20.03 -23.26 54.69
C GLY A 4 -20.48 -22.00 53.96
N SER A 5 -20.93 -20.99 54.71
CA SER A 5 -21.19 -19.65 54.17
C SER A 5 -19.86 -19.04 53.72
N VAL A 6 -19.68 -18.86 52.41
CA VAL A 6 -18.58 -18.07 51.86
C VAL A 6 -19.10 -16.66 51.66
N SER A 7 -18.55 -15.71 52.42
CA SER A 7 -18.80 -14.29 52.20
C SER A 7 -18.20 -13.87 50.86
N SER A 8 -19.03 -13.49 49.89
CA SER A 8 -18.59 -12.91 48.62
C SER A 8 -18.12 -11.47 48.83
N GLY A 9 -16.95 -11.29 49.45
CA GLY A 9 -16.20 -10.04 49.28
C GLY A 9 -15.76 -10.00 47.81
N ALA A 10 -16.24 -9.01 47.05
CA ALA A 10 -15.89 -8.87 45.65
C ALA A 10 -14.37 -8.70 45.50
N ILE A 11 -13.67 -9.77 45.10
CA ILE A 11 -12.27 -9.69 44.71
C ILE A 11 -12.28 -8.96 43.36
N GLN A 12 -11.85 -7.71 43.36
CA GLN A 12 -11.67 -6.93 42.15
C GLN A 12 -10.48 -7.54 41.40
N PRO A 13 -10.68 -8.18 40.23
CA PRO A 13 -9.56 -8.77 39.51
C PRO A 13 -8.61 -7.66 39.05
N THR A 14 -7.35 -7.71 39.51
CA THR A 14 -6.26 -6.84 39.03
C THR A 14 -5.67 -7.30 37.70
N TRP A 15 -6.26 -8.32 37.07
CA TRP A 15 -5.84 -8.84 35.77
C TRP A 15 -6.06 -7.80 34.69
N VAL A 16 -5.01 -7.08 34.32
CA VAL A 16 -4.95 -6.36 33.05
C VAL A 16 -4.95 -7.43 31.97
N PRO A 17 -5.95 -7.48 31.07
CA PRO A 17 -5.92 -8.43 29.97
C PRO A 17 -4.67 -8.16 29.14
N ILE A 18 -3.93 -9.22 28.79
CA ILE A 18 -2.87 -9.13 27.79
C ILE A 18 -3.58 -8.87 26.46
N SER A 19 -3.72 -7.60 26.09
CA SER A 19 -4.17 -7.21 24.76
C SER A 19 -3.06 -7.55 23.78
N SER A 20 -3.14 -8.72 23.16
CA SER A 20 -2.37 -8.99 21.95
C SER A 20 -2.96 -8.13 20.84
N THR A 21 -2.20 -7.14 20.37
CA THR A 21 -2.55 -6.42 19.15
C THR A 21 -2.51 -7.41 17.99
N ILE A 22 -3.68 -7.91 17.59
CA ILE A 22 -3.82 -8.63 16.32
C ILE A 22 -3.40 -7.63 15.24
N ALA A 23 -2.24 -7.87 14.63
CA ALA A 23 -1.79 -7.10 13.48
C ALA A 23 -2.79 -7.36 12.34
N HIS A 24 -3.73 -6.44 12.14
CA HIS A 24 -4.66 -6.51 11.03
C HIS A 24 -3.88 -6.21 9.75
N TRP A 25 -3.65 -7.23 8.93
CA TRP A 25 -3.02 -7.07 7.61
C TRP A 25 -3.88 -6.13 6.76
N ARG A 26 -3.35 -4.93 6.49
CA ARG A 26 -3.96 -3.96 5.57
C ARG A 26 -3.13 -3.93 4.29
N PRO A 27 -3.60 -4.50 3.17
CA PRO A 27 -2.84 -4.48 1.94
C PRO A 27 -2.67 -3.04 1.43
N LEU A 28 -1.45 -2.69 1.05
CA LEU A 28 -1.17 -1.42 0.38
C LEU A 28 -1.71 -1.48 -1.04
N ARG A 29 -2.42 -0.42 -1.45
CA ARG A 29 -2.91 -0.28 -2.82
C ARG A 29 -2.03 0.70 -3.57
N PHE A 30 -1.17 0.18 -4.44
CA PHE A 30 -0.34 0.97 -5.33
C PHE A 30 -1.12 1.28 -6.62
N ALA A 31 -0.83 2.43 -7.20
CA ALA A 31 -1.34 2.83 -8.49
C ALA A 31 -0.23 3.47 -9.33
N LEU A 32 -0.32 3.28 -10.64
CA LEU A 32 0.55 3.91 -11.63
C LEU A 32 -0.35 4.59 -12.65
N ASP A 33 -0.25 5.91 -12.72
CA ASP A 33 -1.16 6.75 -13.49
C ASP A 33 -0.41 7.72 -14.37
N VAL A 34 -0.95 7.97 -15.56
CA VAL A 34 -0.36 8.92 -16.51
C VAL A 34 -1.02 10.27 -16.32
N TYR A 35 -0.23 11.34 -16.33
CA TYR A 35 -0.68 12.72 -16.13
C TYR A 35 -0.37 13.61 -17.34
N ASP A 36 -1.08 14.73 -17.42
CA ASP A 36 -0.76 15.80 -18.36
C ASP A 36 0.60 16.47 -18.04
N SER A 37 1.05 17.36 -18.93
CA SER A 37 2.31 18.10 -18.78
C SER A 37 2.37 19.01 -17.54
N THR A 38 1.22 19.36 -16.99
CA THR A 38 1.06 20.26 -15.85
C THR A 38 0.87 19.52 -14.51
N TRP A 39 0.85 18.19 -14.52
CA TRP A 39 0.53 17.33 -13.37
C TRP A 39 -0.86 17.60 -12.75
N SER A 40 -1.77 18.22 -13.50
CA SER A 40 -3.06 18.66 -12.98
C SER A 40 -4.14 17.58 -13.10
N SER A 41 -4.06 16.78 -14.17
CA SER A 41 -5.10 15.81 -14.51
C SER A 41 -4.54 14.48 -15.00
N ARG A 42 -5.22 13.40 -14.61
CA ARG A 42 -4.94 12.03 -15.06
C ARG A 42 -5.44 11.83 -16.50
N LEU A 43 -4.63 11.17 -17.31
CA LEU A 43 -4.96 10.74 -18.67
C LEU A 43 -5.32 9.25 -18.68
N HIS A 44 -6.49 8.91 -19.22
CA HIS A 44 -6.97 7.52 -19.25
C HIS A 44 -6.47 6.72 -20.46
N HIS A 45 -6.39 7.35 -21.64
CA HIS A 45 -5.95 6.72 -22.88
C HIS A 45 -5.08 7.69 -23.70
N PRO A 46 -3.89 8.03 -23.20
CA PRO A 46 -3.02 8.97 -23.87
C PRO A 46 -2.42 8.36 -25.13
N THR A 47 -2.31 9.17 -26.18
CA THR A 47 -1.58 8.84 -27.41
C THR A 47 -0.33 9.72 -27.46
N TYR A 48 0.81 9.12 -27.76
CA TYR A 48 2.09 9.80 -27.79
C TYR A 48 2.75 9.68 -29.16
N SER A 49 3.41 10.77 -29.58
CA SER A 49 4.31 10.84 -30.71
C SER A 49 5.76 10.73 -30.26
N LEU A 50 6.64 10.34 -31.19
CA LEU A 50 8.07 10.28 -30.91
C LEU A 50 8.60 11.67 -30.50
N GLY A 51 9.28 11.72 -29.36
CA GLY A 51 9.83 12.96 -28.79
C GLY A 51 8.94 13.61 -27.74
N GLU A 52 7.71 13.12 -27.52
CA GLU A 52 6.87 13.59 -26.42
C GLU A 52 7.29 12.95 -25.09
N MET A 53 7.12 13.72 -24.01
CA MET A 53 7.36 13.24 -22.64
C MET A 53 6.10 12.60 -22.06
N ILE A 54 6.30 11.49 -21.33
CA ILE A 54 5.25 10.78 -20.62
C ILE A 54 5.43 11.05 -19.13
N ASN A 55 4.45 11.69 -18.50
CA ASN A 55 4.45 11.93 -17.06
C ASN A 55 3.72 10.78 -16.37
N ILE A 56 4.44 10.03 -15.53
CA ILE A 56 3.91 8.87 -14.82
C ILE A 56 4.04 9.11 -13.32
N GLU A 57 2.93 9.01 -12.60
CA GLU A 57 2.87 9.07 -11.15
C GLU A 57 2.74 7.67 -10.56
N ALA A 58 3.63 7.34 -9.61
CA ALA A 58 3.50 6.15 -8.76
C ALA A 58 2.98 6.59 -7.37
N SER A 59 1.86 6.03 -6.95
CA SER A 59 1.20 6.40 -5.69
C SER A 59 0.79 5.18 -4.86
N VAL A 60 0.52 5.41 -3.57
CA VAL A 60 0.00 4.40 -2.64
C VAL A 60 -1.17 4.99 -1.85
N SER A 61 -2.21 4.20 -1.60
CA SER A 61 -3.37 4.64 -0.83
C SER A 61 -2.98 5.10 0.58
N SER A 62 -3.45 6.28 0.99
CA SER A 62 -3.17 6.90 2.28
C SER A 62 -3.97 6.34 3.47
N ASN A 63 -4.75 5.27 3.28
CA ASN A 63 -5.61 4.67 4.32
C ASN A 63 -4.84 3.91 5.42
N HIS A 64 -3.54 4.13 5.52
CA HIS A 64 -2.67 3.49 6.48
C HIS A 64 -2.28 4.49 7.58
N PRO A 65 -2.24 4.07 8.85
CA PRO A 65 -2.00 4.98 9.97
C PRO A 65 -0.57 5.53 10.04
N LEU A 66 0.37 4.96 9.28
CA LEU A 66 1.78 5.37 9.26
C LEU A 66 2.12 6.08 7.95
N PRO A 67 2.94 7.15 7.99
CA PRO A 67 3.44 7.79 6.79
C PRO A 67 4.29 6.81 5.99
N MET A 68 4.15 6.83 4.68
CA MET A 68 4.86 5.95 3.75
C MET A 68 5.52 6.74 2.65
N LYS A 69 6.59 6.17 2.10
CA LYS A 69 7.31 6.69 0.94
C LYS A 69 7.35 5.62 -0.13
N VAL A 70 7.01 6.01 -1.36
CA VAL A 70 7.02 5.11 -2.51
C VAL A 70 8.36 5.23 -3.22
N PHE A 71 8.94 4.08 -3.58
CA PHE A 71 10.14 3.97 -4.41
C PHE A 71 9.82 3.05 -5.59
N VAL A 72 10.41 3.34 -6.75
CA VAL A 72 10.26 2.52 -7.96
C VAL A 72 11.57 1.78 -8.17
N ASP A 73 11.51 0.46 -8.13
CA ASP A 73 12.68 -0.42 -8.21
C ASP A 73 13.06 -0.71 -9.68
N GLU A 74 12.07 -1.06 -10.49
CA GLU A 74 12.23 -1.35 -11.91
C GLU A 74 11.02 -0.84 -12.69
N CYS A 75 11.27 -0.28 -13.88
CA CYS A 75 10.22 0.06 -14.84
C CYS A 75 10.61 -0.52 -16.20
N VAL A 76 9.73 -1.33 -16.77
CA VAL A 76 10.01 -2.05 -18.03
C VAL A 76 8.89 -1.82 -19.03
N VAL A 77 9.28 -1.42 -20.24
CA VAL A 77 8.38 -1.27 -21.38
C VAL A 77 8.49 -2.51 -22.26
N SER A 78 7.35 -3.08 -22.63
CA SER A 78 7.27 -4.20 -23.56
C SER A 78 6.08 -4.03 -24.50
N PRO A 79 6.25 -4.20 -25.83
CA PRO A 79 5.13 -4.21 -26.76
C PRO A 79 4.19 -5.38 -26.45
N SER A 80 2.87 -5.14 -26.52
CA SER A 80 1.87 -6.19 -26.30
C SER A 80 2.00 -7.36 -27.28
N ALA A 81 2.37 -7.09 -28.53
CA ALA A 81 2.61 -8.11 -29.56
C ALA A 81 3.93 -8.88 -29.37
N SER A 82 4.84 -8.41 -28.51
CA SER A 82 6.17 -9.01 -28.34
C SER A 82 6.66 -8.89 -26.90
N PRO A 83 6.07 -9.63 -25.95
CA PRO A 83 6.37 -9.50 -24.52
C PRO A 83 7.79 -9.91 -24.12
N TRP A 84 8.51 -10.67 -24.98
CA TRP A 84 9.92 -10.99 -24.78
C TRP A 84 10.84 -9.79 -24.98
N LEU A 85 10.38 -8.79 -25.75
CA LEU A 85 11.12 -7.56 -26.00
C LEU A 85 10.88 -6.63 -24.81
N ARG A 86 11.89 -6.50 -23.95
CA ARG A 86 11.81 -5.75 -22.69
C ARG A 86 12.86 -4.65 -22.68
N TYR A 87 12.40 -3.41 -22.51
CA TYR A 87 13.26 -2.24 -22.37
C TYR A 87 13.17 -1.71 -20.96
N LYS A 88 14.29 -1.66 -20.26
CA LYS A 88 14.34 -1.09 -18.91
C LYS A 88 14.44 0.43 -18.98
N VAL A 89 13.48 1.10 -18.36
CA VAL A 89 13.44 2.56 -18.19
C VAL A 89 14.04 2.94 -16.85
N ILE A 90 13.75 2.16 -15.81
CA ILE A 90 14.36 2.24 -14.47
C ILE A 90 14.89 0.83 -14.17
N ALA A 91 16.11 0.74 -13.66
CA ALA A 91 16.79 -0.53 -13.36
C ALA A 91 17.67 -0.37 -12.11
N ASP A 92 18.16 -1.48 -11.58
CA ASP A 92 19.18 -1.49 -10.52
C ASP A 92 18.79 -0.74 -9.22
N ASN A 93 17.51 -0.80 -8.86
CA ASN A 93 16.90 -0.20 -7.66
C ASN A 93 16.74 1.33 -7.69
N GLY A 94 16.60 1.92 -8.88
CA GLY A 94 16.23 3.33 -9.05
C GLY A 94 17.21 4.10 -9.92
#